data_AF-C4KGP3-F1
#
_entry.id   AF-C4KGP3-F1
#
_cell.length_a   1.000
_cell.length_b   1.000
_cell.length_c   1.000
_cell.angle_alpha   90.00
_cell.angle_beta   90.00
_cell.angle_gamma   90.00
#
_symmetry.space_group_name_H-M   'P 1'
#
loop_
_entity.id
_entity.type
_entity.pdbx_description
1 polymer ?
#
loop_
_entity_poly.entity_id
_entity_poly.type
_entity_poly.pdbx_seq_one_letter_code
_entity_poly.pdbx_strand_id
1 'polypeptide(L)'
;MKEKVGNLELEVEAVIDINGEEYKVVNVPNADEYKGFPPSWEFVKSHMLTWRPYFKARMIEINNQLIPAVGNFLLNLDEDMYELLLDVYYTFKVNKPSIETNISTVITRQIEKVEEKFGRRFNEEEKTRLYIKYGIEAAILRDIGVIN
;
A
#
# COMPACT_ATOMS: atom_id res chain seq x y z
N MET A 1 -15.86 1.31 -15.16
CA MET A 1 -15.93 2.80 -15.22
C MET A 1 -14.73 3.35 -14.49
N LYS A 2 -14.00 4.36 -14.99
CA LYS A 2 -12.78 4.85 -14.30
C LYS A 2 -13.02 6.17 -13.56
N GLU A 3 -12.44 6.29 -12.37
CA GLU A 3 -12.47 7.51 -11.56
C GLU A 3 -11.09 7.89 -11.03
N LYS A 4 -10.89 9.20 -10.85
CA LYS A 4 -9.64 9.73 -10.33
C LYS A 4 -9.61 9.57 -8.80
N VAL A 5 -8.66 8.77 -8.31
CA VAL A 5 -8.38 8.57 -6.88
C VAL A 5 -6.96 9.06 -6.62
N GLY A 6 -6.84 10.24 -6.01
CA GLY A 6 -5.58 10.93 -5.85
C GLY A 6 -4.96 11.28 -7.22
N ASN A 7 -3.79 10.69 -7.52
CA ASN A 7 -3.05 10.88 -8.76
C ASN A 7 -3.31 9.78 -9.81
N LEU A 8 -4.09 8.74 -9.48
CA LEU A 8 -4.35 7.61 -10.39
C LEU A 8 -5.79 7.62 -10.90
N GLU A 9 -6.00 7.00 -12.07
CA GLU A 9 -7.32 6.64 -12.58
C GLU A 9 -7.56 5.16 -12.32
N LEU A 10 -8.51 4.85 -11.44
CA LEU A 10 -8.83 3.49 -11.00
C LEU A 10 -10.18 3.04 -11.54
N GLU A 11 -10.31 1.75 -11.77
CA GLU A 11 -11.57 1.14 -12.21
C GLU A 11 -12.51 0.93 -11.01
N VAL A 12 -13.73 1.44 -11.13
CA VAL A 12 -14.85 1.20 -10.22
C VAL A 12 -15.49 -0.12 -10.59
N GLU A 13 -15.42 -1.08 -9.66
CA GLU A 13 -15.97 -2.43 -9.78
C GLU A 13 -17.42 -2.49 -9.28
N ALA A 14 -17.71 -1.77 -8.19
CA ALA A 14 -19.01 -1.79 -7.55
C ALA A 14 -19.29 -0.50 -6.78
N VAL A 15 -20.56 -0.30 -6.44
CA VAL A 15 -21.02 0.73 -5.51
C VAL A 15 -21.77 0.01 -4.39
N ILE A 16 -21.39 0.26 -3.15
CA ILE A 16 -21.97 -0.39 -1.97
C ILE A 16 -22.38 0.66 -0.93
N ASP A 17 -23.44 0.39 -0.19
CA ASP A 17 -23.86 1.19 0.95
C ASP A 17 -23.33 0.58 2.24
N ILE A 18 -22.66 1.40 3.05
CA ILE A 18 -22.22 1.03 4.39
C ILE A 18 -22.74 2.08 5.35
N ASN A 19 -23.69 1.69 6.21
CA ASN A 19 -24.28 2.56 7.23
C ASN A 19 -24.91 3.86 6.66
N GLY A 20 -25.48 3.81 5.46
CA GLY A 20 -26.09 4.96 4.79
C GLY A 20 -25.09 5.89 4.08
N GLU A 21 -23.82 5.51 4.01
CA GLU A 21 -22.82 6.15 3.16
C GLU A 21 -22.55 5.28 1.93
N GLU A 22 -22.62 5.90 0.75
CA GLU A 22 -22.29 5.24 -0.52
C GLU A 22 -20.78 5.24 -0.75
N TYR A 23 -20.23 4.05 -0.97
CA TYR A 23 -18.83 3.82 -1.29
C TYR A 23 -18.67 3.20 -2.67
N LYS A 24 -17.69 3.69 -3.43
CA LYS A 24 -17.26 3.09 -4.70
C LYS A 24 -16.09 2.16 -4.43
N VAL A 25 -16.24 0.88 -4.75
CA VAL A 25 -15.16 -0.10 -4.68
C VAL A 25 -14.30 0.06 -5.92
N VAL A 26 -13.02 0.41 -5.71
CA VAL A 26 -12.05 0.63 -6.79
C VAL A 26 -10.95 -0.42 -6.74
N ASN A 27 -10.61 -0.95 -7.91
CA ASN A 27 -9.49 -1.89 -8.02
C ASN A 27 -8.16 -1.11 -8.07
N VAL A 28 -7.27 -1.38 -7.12
CA VAL A 28 -5.95 -0.76 -7.07
C VAL A 28 -4.95 -1.75 -7.68
N PRO A 29 -4.18 -1.36 -8.71
CA PRO A 29 -3.19 -2.24 -9.30
C PRO A 29 -2.04 -2.49 -8.32
N ASN A 30 -1.51 -3.71 -8.35
CA ASN A 30 -0.24 -4.02 -7.70
C ASN A 30 0.96 -3.63 -8.61
N ALA A 31 2.18 -3.90 -8.16
CA ALA A 31 3.40 -3.58 -8.91
C ALA A 31 3.57 -4.40 -10.21
N ASP A 32 2.99 -5.59 -10.30
CA ASP A 32 3.06 -6.44 -11.50
C ASP A 32 2.03 -6.01 -12.56
N GLU A 33 0.90 -5.44 -12.12
CA GLU A 33 -0.18 -4.94 -12.97
C GLU A 33 0.03 -3.50 -13.45
N TYR A 34 0.70 -2.67 -12.65
CA TYR A 34 0.94 -1.28 -12.98
C TYR A 34 1.96 -1.16 -14.12
N LYS A 35 1.51 -0.70 -15.29
CA LYS A 35 2.38 -0.50 -16.45
C LYS A 35 3.30 0.71 -16.24
N GLY A 36 4.58 0.42 -16.01
CA GLY A 36 5.61 1.44 -15.82
C GLY A 36 5.78 1.81 -14.34
N PHE A 37 6.11 3.08 -14.07
CA PHE A 37 6.30 3.57 -12.70
C PHE A 37 5.16 4.52 -12.30
N PRO A 38 4.63 4.41 -11.07
CA PRO A 38 3.65 5.35 -10.56
C PRO A 38 4.22 6.78 -10.49
N PRO A 39 3.38 7.84 -10.56
CA PRO A 39 3.82 9.23 -10.46
C PRO A 39 4.75 9.52 -9.26
N SER A 40 4.53 8.84 -8.15
CA SER A 40 5.33 8.97 -6.92
C SER A 40 6.64 8.18 -6.90
N TRP A 41 6.98 7.42 -7.94
CA TRP A 41 8.12 6.51 -7.91
C TRP A 41 9.45 7.19 -7.59
N GLU A 42 9.80 8.30 -8.26
CA GLU A 42 11.09 8.97 -8.03
C GLU A 42 11.20 9.53 -6.60
N PHE A 43 10.08 9.91 -6.00
CA PHE A 43 10.03 10.27 -4.59
C PHE A 43 10.38 9.07 -3.71
N VAL A 44 9.70 7.94 -3.89
CA VAL A 44 9.92 6.72 -3.09
C VAL A 44 11.36 6.24 -3.25
N LYS A 45 11.85 6.13 -4.47
CA LYS A 45 13.23 5.73 -4.79
C LYS A 45 14.28 6.61 -4.09
N SER A 46 14.05 7.92 -4.02
CA SER A 46 15.00 8.86 -3.42
C SER A 46 14.90 8.96 -1.89
N HIS A 47 13.76 8.57 -1.30
CA HIS A 47 13.48 8.80 0.12
C HIS A 47 13.21 7.50 0.90
N MET A 48 13.29 6.32 0.30
CA MET A 48 12.90 5.06 0.96
C MET A 48 13.55 4.86 2.34
N LEU A 49 14.81 5.29 2.49
CA LEU A 49 15.60 5.15 3.74
C LEU A 49 15.35 6.26 4.77
N THR A 50 14.59 7.30 4.42
CA THR A 50 14.36 8.48 5.29
C THR A 50 12.88 8.84 5.42
N TRP A 51 12.03 8.32 4.53
CA TRP A 51 10.62 8.66 4.45
C TRP A 51 9.85 7.95 5.55
N ARG A 52 9.25 8.79 6.40
CA ARG A 52 8.30 8.37 7.42
C ARG A 52 6.89 8.69 6.95
N PRO A 53 6.14 7.71 6.41
CA PRO A 53 4.81 7.95 5.92
C PRO A 53 3.83 8.28 7.04
N TYR A 54 2.91 9.18 6.75
CA TYR A 54 1.71 9.44 7.54
C TYR A 54 0.53 8.73 6.89
N PHE A 55 -0.10 7.83 7.64
CA PHE A 55 -1.27 7.10 7.18
C PHE A 55 -2.54 7.96 7.23
N LYS A 56 -3.15 8.16 6.06
CA LYS A 56 -4.30 9.04 5.81
C LYS A 56 -5.60 8.30 5.58
N ALA A 57 -5.57 7.05 5.12
CA ALA A 57 -6.79 6.29 4.85
C ALA A 57 -7.58 6.01 6.14
N ARG A 58 -8.90 5.86 6.00
CA ARG A 58 -9.76 5.30 7.03
C ARG A 58 -9.73 3.78 6.91
N MET A 59 -9.74 3.06 8.02
CA MET A 59 -9.92 1.60 8.03
C MET A 59 -11.35 1.31 8.45
N ILE A 60 -12.16 0.76 7.55
CA ILE A 60 -13.55 0.40 7.80
C ILE A 60 -13.62 -1.08 8.11
N GLU A 61 -14.23 -1.46 9.22
CA GLU A 61 -14.40 -2.87 9.57
C GLU A 61 -15.65 -3.45 8.89
N ILE A 62 -15.46 -4.46 8.04
CA ILE A 62 -16.51 -5.19 7.34
C ILE A 62 -16.23 -6.67 7.53
N ASN A 63 -17.17 -7.42 8.13
CA ASN A 63 -17.02 -8.87 8.37
C ASN A 63 -15.69 -9.24 9.08
N ASN A 64 -15.29 -8.47 10.11
CA ASN A 64 -14.02 -8.60 10.84
C ASN A 64 -12.75 -8.37 10.01
N GLN A 65 -12.86 -7.76 8.83
CA GLN A 65 -11.74 -7.34 7.99
C GLN A 65 -11.66 -5.81 7.93
N LEU A 66 -10.45 -5.26 8.03
CA LEU A 66 -10.22 -3.83 7.91
C LEU A 66 -10.02 -3.44 6.44
N ILE A 67 -11.02 -2.81 5.84
CA ILE A 67 -10.98 -2.35 4.45
C ILE A 67 -10.48 -0.90 4.40
N PRO A 68 -9.39 -0.59 3.67
CA PRO A 68 -8.89 0.77 3.56
C PRO A 68 -9.78 1.62 2.64
N ALA A 69 -10.07 2.85 3.09
CA ALA A 69 -10.91 3.80 2.38
C ALA A 69 -10.25 5.18 2.28
N VAL A 70 -10.32 5.79 1.09
CA VAL A 70 -9.88 7.17 0.82
C VAL A 70 -11.08 7.97 0.32
N GLY A 71 -11.56 8.92 1.13
CA GLY A 71 -12.85 9.57 0.87
C GLY A 71 -13.98 8.53 0.81
N ASN A 72 -14.71 8.50 -0.30
CA ASN A 72 -15.80 7.56 -0.55
C ASN A 72 -15.36 6.36 -1.43
N PHE A 73 -14.05 6.13 -1.56
CA PHE A 73 -13.52 4.99 -2.29
C PHE A 73 -13.06 3.91 -1.32
N LEU A 74 -13.55 2.68 -1.51
CA LEU A 74 -13.02 1.48 -0.86
C LEU A 74 -12.00 0.83 -1.77
N LEU A 75 -10.81 0.59 -1.23
CA LEU A 75 -9.70 0.08 -2.02
C LEU A 75 -9.74 -1.44 -2.01
N ASN A 76 -10.00 -2.02 -3.18
CA ASN A 76 -9.80 -3.43 -3.42
C ASN A 76 -8.34 -3.65 -3.77
N LEU A 77 -7.62 -4.35 -2.90
CA LEU A 77 -6.20 -4.66 -3.00
C LEU A 77 -6.04 -6.18 -3.12
N ASP A 78 -4.95 -6.61 -3.76
CA ASP A 78 -4.52 -8.00 -3.62
C ASP A 78 -3.96 -8.28 -2.22
N GLU A 79 -3.65 -9.55 -1.95
CA GLU A 79 -3.19 -10.01 -0.64
C GLU A 79 -1.84 -9.37 -0.24
N ASP A 80 -0.86 -9.34 -1.15
CA ASP A 80 0.47 -8.78 -0.89
C ASP A 80 0.41 -7.28 -0.56
N MET A 81 -0.30 -6.50 -1.37
CA MET A 81 -0.43 -5.07 -1.19
C MET A 81 -1.28 -4.73 0.04
N TYR A 82 -2.26 -5.55 0.36
CA TYR A 82 -3.03 -5.46 1.60
C TYR A 82 -2.16 -5.72 2.84
N GLU A 83 -1.33 -6.77 2.82
CA GLU A 83 -0.38 -7.06 3.90
C GLU A 83 0.62 -5.91 4.09
N LEU A 84 1.16 -5.34 3.01
CA LEU A 84 2.02 -4.16 3.06
C LEU A 84 1.29 -2.97 3.70
N LEU A 85 0.07 -2.66 3.24
CA LEU A 85 -0.73 -1.55 3.75
C LEU A 85 -1.01 -1.71 5.24
N LEU A 86 -1.41 -2.90 5.68
CA LEU A 86 -1.66 -3.18 7.10
C LEU A 86 -0.39 -3.00 7.94
N ASP A 87 0.76 -3.49 7.47
CA ASP A 87 2.01 -3.28 8.20
C ASP A 87 2.37 -1.79 8.29
N VAL A 88 2.15 -1.01 7.22
CA VAL A 88 2.31 0.45 7.25
C VAL A 88 1.34 1.09 8.26
N TYR A 89 0.07 0.68 8.25
CA TYR A 89 -0.96 1.16 9.17
C TYR A 89 -0.58 0.89 10.63
N TYR A 90 -0.31 -0.36 10.99
CA TYR A 90 0.05 -0.72 12.35
C TYR A 90 1.36 -0.07 12.78
N THR A 91 2.34 -0.01 11.89
CA THR A 91 3.64 0.60 12.20
C THR A 91 3.48 2.09 12.46
N PHE A 92 2.93 2.86 11.53
CA PHE A 92 2.99 4.32 11.58
C PHE A 92 1.78 4.99 12.24
N LYS A 93 0.57 4.40 12.11
CA LYS A 93 -0.65 4.98 12.67
C LYS A 93 -0.92 4.51 14.08
N VAL A 94 -0.88 3.20 14.31
CA VAL A 94 -1.25 2.58 15.60
C VAL A 94 -0.08 2.66 16.58
N ASN A 95 1.08 2.14 16.20
CA ASN A 95 2.22 2.01 17.11
C ASN A 95 3.03 3.30 17.29
N LYS A 96 2.96 4.23 16.32
CA LYS A 96 3.66 5.53 16.34
C LYS A 96 5.15 5.37 16.72
N PRO A 97 5.96 4.85 15.80
CA PRO A 97 7.28 4.32 16.11
C PRO A 97 8.27 5.46 16.37
N SER A 98 9.50 5.10 16.78
CA SER A 98 10.59 6.07 16.94
C SER A 98 10.91 6.81 15.64
N ILE A 99 11.63 7.92 15.75
CA ILE A 99 11.97 8.78 14.60
C ILE A 99 12.83 8.07 13.54
N GLU A 100 13.54 7.02 13.93
CA GLU A 100 14.43 6.25 13.07
C GLU A 100 13.68 5.24 12.18
N THR A 101 12.41 4.95 12.50
CA THR A 101 11.59 4.02 11.71
C THR A 101 11.06 4.71 10.46
N ASN A 102 11.40 4.17 9.30
CA ASN A 102 11.01 4.66 7.98
C ASN A 102 10.36 3.53 7.15
N ILE A 103 9.89 3.85 5.94
CA ILE A 103 9.18 2.86 5.10
C ILE A 103 10.06 1.65 4.77
N SER A 104 11.39 1.79 4.65
CA SER A 104 12.26 0.67 4.33
C SER A 104 12.19 -0.41 5.41
N THR A 105 12.02 -0.04 6.69
CA THR A 105 11.83 -1.02 7.78
C THR A 105 10.57 -1.86 7.61
N VAL A 106 9.49 -1.31 7.03
CA VAL A 106 8.29 -2.09 6.70
C VAL A 106 8.58 -3.01 5.51
N ILE A 107 9.21 -2.48 4.45
CA ILE A 107 9.53 -3.25 3.23
C ILE A 107 10.48 -4.41 3.56
N THR A 108 11.52 -4.18 4.37
CA THR A 108 12.44 -5.25 4.79
C THR A 108 11.70 -6.38 5.51
N ARG A 109 10.76 -6.05 6.41
CA ARG A 109 9.95 -7.08 7.10
C ARG A 109 9.05 -7.85 6.15
N GLN A 110 8.49 -7.21 5.13
CA GLN A 110 7.73 -7.90 4.09
C GLN A 110 8.61 -8.89 3.32
N ILE A 111 9.82 -8.49 2.92
CA ILE A 111 10.79 -9.38 2.28
C ILE A 111 11.15 -10.56 3.20
N GLU A 112 11.38 -10.32 4.49
CA GLU A 112 11.68 -11.37 5.47
C GLU A 112 10.52 -12.36 5.62
N LYS A 113 9.26 -11.89 5.65
CA LYS A 113 8.08 -12.77 5.64
C LYS A 113 8.05 -13.66 4.39
N VAL A 114 8.43 -13.13 3.22
CA VAL A 114 8.51 -13.93 1.99
C VAL A 114 9.67 -14.95 2.07
N GLU A 115 10.83 -14.57 2.58
CA GLU A 115 11.96 -15.50 2.83
C GLU A 115 11.53 -16.66 3.76
N GLU A 116 10.78 -16.36 4.82
CA GLU A 116 10.22 -17.36 5.74
C GLU A 116 9.23 -18.29 5.04
N LYS A 117 8.29 -17.74 4.25
CA LYS A 117 7.34 -18.53 3.43
C LYS A 117 8.08 -19.47 2.47
N PHE A 118 9.23 -19.06 1.93
CA PHE A 118 10.07 -19.87 1.04
C PHE A 118 11.06 -20.80 1.76
N GLY A 119 11.22 -20.66 3.08
CA GLY A 119 12.16 -21.45 3.89
C GLY A 119 13.64 -21.19 3.58
N ARG A 120 13.99 -20.04 2.99
CA ARG A 120 15.39 -19.67 2.71
C ARG A 120 15.61 -18.17 2.66
N ARG A 121 16.86 -17.76 2.84
CA ARG A 121 17.27 -16.38 2.53
C ARG A 121 17.38 -16.17 1.03
N PHE A 122 16.98 -14.99 0.60
CA PHE A 122 17.11 -14.50 -0.76
C PHE A 122 18.48 -13.88 -0.98
N ASN A 123 18.98 -14.00 -2.20
CA ASN A 123 20.21 -13.35 -2.62
C ASN A 123 19.97 -11.85 -2.88
N GLU A 124 21.04 -11.10 -3.18
CA GLU A 124 20.96 -9.65 -3.39
C GLU A 124 20.06 -9.26 -4.56
N GLU A 125 20.06 -10.03 -5.65
CA GLU A 125 19.24 -9.75 -6.82
C GLU A 125 17.75 -9.95 -6.52
N GLU A 126 17.41 -11.06 -5.85
CA GLU A 126 16.04 -11.36 -5.40
C GLU A 126 15.52 -10.29 -4.45
N LYS A 127 16.34 -9.88 -3.48
CA LYS A 127 16.00 -8.79 -2.55
C LYS A 127 15.81 -7.47 -3.28
N THR A 128 16.70 -7.14 -4.21
CA THR A 128 16.61 -5.91 -5.00
C THR A 128 15.30 -5.86 -5.78
N ARG A 129 14.90 -6.96 -6.42
CA ARG A 129 13.62 -7.05 -7.14
C ARG A 129 12.44 -6.83 -6.20
N LEU A 130 12.45 -7.40 -5.01
CA LEU A 130 11.38 -7.18 -4.02
C LEU A 130 11.36 -5.76 -3.46
N TYR A 131 12.51 -5.14 -3.20
CA TYR A 131 12.56 -3.73 -2.82
C TYR A 131 11.96 -2.82 -3.88
N ILE A 132 12.20 -3.12 -5.17
CA ILE A 132 11.58 -2.40 -6.28
C ILE A 132 10.06 -2.64 -6.29
N LYS A 133 9.61 -3.90 -6.20
CA LYS A 133 8.19 -4.27 -6.13
C LYS A 133 7.46 -3.50 -5.03
N TYR A 134 7.91 -3.63 -3.79
CA TYR A 134 7.29 -2.95 -2.65
C TYR A 134 7.48 -1.43 -2.68
N GLY A 135 8.55 -0.93 -3.31
CA GLY A 135 8.71 0.50 -3.57
C GLY A 135 7.67 1.04 -4.56
N ILE A 136 7.33 0.27 -5.60
CA ILE A 136 6.26 0.60 -6.54
C ILE A 136 4.91 0.59 -5.80
N GLU A 137 4.62 -0.44 -5.01
CA GLU A 137 3.37 -0.51 -4.23
C GLU A 137 3.25 0.65 -3.24
N ALA A 138 4.33 1.02 -2.54
CA ALA A 138 4.35 2.19 -1.68
C ALA A 138 4.12 3.50 -2.46
N ALA A 139 4.62 3.60 -3.70
CA ALA A 139 4.33 4.73 -4.57
C ALA A 139 2.86 4.76 -5.00
N ILE A 140 2.24 3.62 -5.31
CA ILE A 140 0.81 3.51 -5.62
C ILE A 140 -0.02 3.94 -4.41
N LEU A 141 0.28 3.42 -3.20
CA LEU A 141 -0.39 3.81 -1.96
C LEU A 141 -0.27 5.32 -1.69
N ARG A 142 0.89 5.92 -1.99
CA ARG A 142 1.08 7.36 -1.92
C ARG A 142 0.21 8.10 -2.93
N ASP A 143 0.22 7.65 -4.18
CA ASP A 143 -0.50 8.30 -5.28
C ASP A 143 -2.01 8.27 -5.11
N ILE A 144 -2.58 7.20 -4.56
CA ILE A 144 -4.01 7.12 -4.24
C ILE A 144 -4.38 7.81 -2.92
N GLY A 145 -3.39 8.34 -2.18
CA GLY A 145 -3.60 9.13 -0.98
C GLY A 145 -3.75 8.33 0.32
N VAL A 146 -3.38 7.05 0.35
CA VAL A 146 -3.33 6.24 1.59
C VAL A 146 -2.21 6.73 2.51
N ILE A 147 -1.06 7.08 1.93
CA ILE A 147 0.10 7.67 2.61
C ILE A 147 0.58 8.95 1.91
N ASN A 148 1.45 9.75 2.53
CA ASN A 148 1.93 11.04 2.01
C ASN A 148 3.28 10.99 1.30
#